data_AF-A0AA44IFR9-F1
#
_entry.id   AF-A0AA44IFR9-F1
#
_cell.length_a   1.000
_cell.length_b   1.000
_cell.length_c   1.000
_cell.angle_alpha   90.00
_cell.angle_beta   90.00
_cell.angle_gamma   90.00
#
_symmetry.space_group_name_H-M   'P 1'
#
loop_
_entity.id
_entity.type
_entity.pdbx_description
1 polymer ?
#
loop_
_entity_poly.entity_id
_entity_poly.type
_entity_poly.pdbx_seq_one_letter_code
_entity_poly.pdbx_strand_id
1 'polypeptide(L)'
;MYNYKHKRNGYLILENIVSLSLIGIMASLVVSIFSTSVFNLEKSYNTSKMINLAKKEMCSIEYGIQNNKEENLFKRTSKNIEGYTVKSEVIKERDYFNCYRVSVCVSCEDKKMMIDSYVVRT
;
A
#
# COMPACT_ATOMS: atom_id res chain seq x y z
N MET A 1 -27.62 -36.98 -52.59
CA MET A 1 -27.66 -36.95 -51.10
C MET A 1 -26.27 -36.80 -50.45
N TYR A 2 -25.26 -36.25 -51.16
CA TYR A 2 -23.87 -36.13 -50.64
C TYR A 2 -23.51 -34.71 -50.15
N ASN A 3 -24.23 -33.68 -50.60
CA ASN A 3 -23.90 -32.27 -50.33
C ASN A 3 -24.22 -31.78 -48.89
N TYR A 4 -25.15 -32.44 -48.19
CA TYR A 4 -25.55 -32.04 -46.84
C TYR A 4 -24.49 -32.37 -45.78
N LYS A 5 -23.79 -33.52 -45.90
CA LYS A 5 -22.75 -33.93 -44.96
C LYS A 5 -21.54 -32.99 -45.01
N HIS A 6 -21.16 -32.56 -46.22
CA HIS A 6 -20.00 -31.69 -46.40
C HIS A 6 -20.25 -30.25 -45.90
N LYS A 7 -21.46 -29.72 -46.11
CA LYS A 7 -21.91 -28.43 -45.54
C LYS A 7 -21.96 -28.46 -44.01
N ARG A 8 -22.43 -29.56 -43.41
CA ARG A 8 -22.53 -29.72 -41.95
C ARG A 8 -21.16 -29.80 -41.27
N ASN A 9 -20.20 -30.49 -41.88
CA ASN A 9 -18.82 -30.55 -41.36
C ASN A 9 -18.10 -29.20 -41.46
N GLY A 10 -18.31 -28.44 -42.54
CA GLY A 10 -17.76 -27.08 -42.67
C GLY A 10 -18.31 -26.13 -41.60
N TYR A 11 -19.61 -26.23 -41.30
CA TYR A 11 -20.23 -25.46 -40.23
C TYR A 11 -19.67 -25.81 -38.84
N LEU A 12 -19.47 -27.10 -38.54
CA LEU A 12 -18.86 -27.56 -37.28
C LEU A 12 -17.42 -27.08 -37.11
N ILE A 13 -16.63 -27.02 -38.19
CA ILE A 13 -15.27 -26.49 -38.14
C ILE A 13 -15.29 -24.99 -37.82
N LEU A 14 -16.19 -24.23 -38.44
CA LEU A 14 -16.33 -22.79 -38.19
C LEU A 14 -16.77 -22.51 -36.74
N GLU A 15 -17.74 -23.26 -36.24
CA GLU A 15 -18.22 -23.18 -34.86
C GLU A 15 -17.10 -23.46 -33.84
N ASN A 16 -16.25 -24.45 -34.12
CA ASN A 16 -15.08 -24.76 -33.29
C ASN A 16 -14.02 -23.66 -33.32
N ILE A 17 -13.74 -23.05 -34.48
CA ILE A 17 -12.79 -21.94 -34.59
C ILE A 17 -13.29 -20.74 -33.78
N VAL A 18 -14.57 -20.40 -33.91
CA VAL A 18 -15.18 -19.30 -33.17
C VAL A 18 -15.15 -19.59 -31.66
N SER A 19 -15.52 -20.81 -31.25
CA SER A 19 -15.48 -21.23 -29.84
C SER A 19 -14.07 -21.17 -29.26
N LEU A 20 -13.06 -21.64 -30.00
CA LEU A 20 -11.67 -21.58 -29.58
C LEU A 20 -11.16 -20.14 -29.46
N SER A 21 -11.55 -19.27 -30.40
CA SER A 21 -11.19 -17.85 -30.34
C SER A 21 -11.80 -17.14 -29.12
N LEU A 22 -13.06 -17.44 -28.79
CA LEU A 22 -13.73 -16.92 -27.60
C LEU A 22 -13.04 -17.38 -26.32
N ILE A 23 -12.68 -18.65 -26.22
CA ILE A 23 -11.95 -19.19 -25.08
C ILE A 23 -10.59 -18.50 -24.93
N GLY A 24 -9.88 -18.26 -26.04
CA GLY A 24 -8.60 -17.55 -26.03
C GLY A 24 -8.72 -16.11 -25.51
N ILE A 25 -9.72 -15.36 -25.99
CA ILE A 25 -9.98 -13.99 -25.53
C ILE A 25 -10.32 -13.99 -24.03
N MET A 26 -11.24 -14.87 -23.60
CA MET A 26 -11.63 -14.98 -22.19
C MET A 26 -10.43 -15.32 -21.29
N ALA A 27 -9.61 -16.29 -21.69
CA ALA A 27 -8.41 -16.67 -20.94
C ALA A 27 -7.43 -15.49 -20.81
N SER A 28 -7.20 -14.75 -21.90
CA SER A 28 -6.32 -13.57 -21.89
C SER A 28 -6.82 -12.50 -20.91
N LEU A 29 -8.13 -12.23 -20.89
CA LEU A 29 -8.73 -11.25 -19.99
C LEU A 29 -8.60 -11.67 -18.52
N VAL A 30 -8.86 -12.94 -18.21
CA VAL A 30 -8.71 -13.47 -16.85
C VAL A 30 -7.27 -13.33 -16.37
N VAL A 31 -6.29 -13.66 -17.21
CA VAL A 31 -4.86 -13.51 -16.86
C VAL A 31 -4.51 -12.05 -16.61
N SER A 32 -4.96 -11.12 -17.45
CA SER A 32 -4.70 -9.69 -17.27
C SER A 32 -5.32 -9.13 -15.98
N ILE A 33 -6.56 -9.50 -15.67
CA ILE A 33 -7.25 -9.08 -14.45
C ILE A 33 -6.53 -9.65 -13.21
N PHE A 34 -6.13 -10.92 -13.26
CA PHE A 34 -5.43 -11.56 -12.15
C PHE A 34 -4.08 -10.91 -11.89
N SER A 35 -3.28 -10.69 -12.95
CA SER A 35 -1.98 -10.01 -12.85
C SER A 35 -2.11 -8.60 -12.26
N THR A 36 -3.09 -7.82 -12.73
CA THR A 36 -3.36 -6.47 -12.21
C THR A 36 -3.76 -6.50 -10.74
N SER A 37 -4.57 -7.49 -10.35
CA SER A 37 -5.02 -7.67 -8.96
C SER A 37 -3.85 -8.00 -8.03
N VAL A 38 -2.97 -8.92 -8.44
CA VAL A 38 -1.75 -9.27 -7.67
C VAL A 38 -0.85 -8.04 -7.50
N PHE A 39 -0.61 -7.28 -8.57
CA PHE A 39 0.19 -6.06 -8.50
C PHE A 39 -0.40 -5.02 -7.54
N ASN A 40 -1.72 -4.81 -7.59
CA ASN A 40 -2.40 -3.89 -6.68
C ASN A 40 -2.38 -4.36 -5.22
N LEU A 41 -2.50 -5.68 -4.98
CA LEU A 41 -2.38 -6.27 -3.65
C LEU A 41 -0.98 -6.04 -3.08
N GLU A 42 0.08 -6.27 -3.85
CA GLU A 42 1.45 -6.01 -3.43
C GLU A 42 1.68 -4.53 -3.09
N LYS A 43 1.20 -3.63 -3.96
CA LYS A 43 1.25 -2.19 -3.72
C LYS A 43 0.50 -1.80 -2.44
N SER A 44 -0.65 -2.42 -2.19
CA SER A 44 -1.43 -2.22 -0.97
C SER A 44 -0.68 -2.73 0.25
N TYR A 45 -0.10 -3.93 0.19
CA TYR A 45 0.68 -4.51 1.29
C TYR A 45 1.86 -3.62 1.69
N ASN A 46 2.62 -3.12 0.71
CA ASN A 46 3.72 -2.19 0.96
C ASN A 46 3.23 -0.89 1.61
N THR A 47 2.09 -0.38 1.18
CA THR A 47 1.46 0.82 1.79
C THR A 47 1.04 0.54 3.23
N SER A 48 0.38 -0.59 3.49
CA SER A 48 0.00 -1.01 4.85
C SER A 48 1.21 -1.21 5.75
N LYS A 49 2.32 -1.74 5.22
CA LYS A 49 3.58 -1.89 5.95
C LYS A 49 4.16 -0.54 6.36
N MET A 50 4.20 0.44 5.44
CA MET A 50 4.62 1.81 5.75
C MET A 50 3.75 2.46 6.83
N ILE A 51 2.41 2.29 6.75
CA ILE A 51 1.47 2.79 7.75
C ILE A 51 1.74 2.16 9.12
N ASN A 52 1.93 0.85 9.17
CA ASN A 52 2.16 0.13 10.43
C ASN A 52 3.48 0.55 11.08
N LEU A 53 4.54 0.74 10.30
CA LEU A 53 5.82 1.27 10.78
C LEU A 53 5.66 2.69 11.34
N ALA A 54 4.97 3.57 10.60
CA ALA A 54 4.71 4.94 11.03
C ALA A 54 3.93 4.96 12.36
N LYS A 55 2.83 4.20 12.45
CA LYS A 55 2.02 4.10 13.66
C LYS A 55 2.80 3.56 14.86
N LYS A 56 3.63 2.53 14.66
CA LYS A 56 4.43 1.95 15.76
C LYS A 56 5.42 2.96 16.35
N GLU A 57 6.15 3.67 15.49
CA GLU A 57 7.10 4.71 15.93
C GLU A 57 6.37 5.88 16.60
N MET A 58 5.24 6.27 16.03
CA MET A 58 4.38 7.31 16.59
C MET A 58 3.90 6.96 17.99
N CYS A 59 3.27 5.79 18.19
CA CYS A 59 2.85 5.34 19.53
C CYS A 59 4.01 5.28 20.54
N SER A 60 5.20 4.89 20.09
CA SER A 60 6.39 4.87 20.95
C SER A 60 6.79 6.28 21.41
N ILE A 61 6.68 7.27 20.51
CA ILE A 61 6.94 8.68 20.81
C ILE A 61 5.83 9.25 21.72
N GLU A 62 4.56 9.00 21.42
CA GLU A 62 3.43 9.47 22.23
C GLU A 62 3.52 8.95 23.67
N TYR A 63 3.84 7.66 23.85
CA TYR A 63 4.06 7.05 25.16
C TYR A 63 5.25 7.67 25.91
N GLY A 64 6.31 8.03 25.18
CA GLY A 64 7.45 8.77 25.71
C GLY A 64 7.05 10.16 26.20
N ILE A 65 6.24 10.90 25.44
CA ILE A 65 5.78 12.26 25.81
C ILE A 65 4.88 12.22 27.05
N GLN A 66 4.03 11.21 27.19
CA GLN A 66 3.16 11.06 28.36
C GLN A 66 3.94 10.70 29.63
N ASN A 67 4.93 9.79 29.53
CA ASN A 67 5.59 9.24 30.72
C ASN A 67 6.91 9.90 31.12
N ASN A 68 7.59 10.60 30.21
CA ASN A 68 8.94 11.12 30.49
C ASN A 68 8.91 12.60 30.90
N LYS A 69 9.65 12.94 31.98
CA LYS A 69 9.72 14.31 32.52
C LYS A 69 10.72 15.21 31.80
N GLU A 70 11.59 14.66 30.95
CA GLU A 70 12.76 15.37 30.43
C GLU A 70 12.59 16.00 29.03
N GLU A 71 13.27 17.14 28.86
CA GLU A 71 13.36 17.99 27.66
C GLU A 71 14.12 17.34 26.47
N ASN A 72 14.59 16.09 26.60
CA ASN A 72 15.35 15.40 25.56
C ASN A 72 14.49 14.80 24.42
N LEU A 73 13.16 14.98 24.45
CA LEU A 73 12.22 14.51 23.43
C LEU A 73 12.26 15.31 22.11
N PHE A 74 12.90 16.49 22.09
CA PHE A 74 12.98 17.38 20.92
C PHE A 74 14.09 17.00 19.94
N LYS A 75 14.24 15.71 19.63
CA LYS A 75 15.23 15.24 18.67
C LYS A 75 14.58 14.76 17.39
N ARG A 76 14.99 15.37 16.27
CA ARG A 76 14.83 14.76 14.96
C ARG A 76 15.56 13.44 14.95
N THR A 77 14.82 12.35 14.84
CA THR A 77 15.41 11.02 14.80
C THR A 77 15.25 10.48 13.40
N SER A 78 16.32 9.94 12.85
CA SER A 78 16.31 9.26 11.55
C SER A 78 16.81 7.84 11.75
N LYS A 79 15.99 6.86 11.43
CA LYS A 79 16.34 5.44 11.48
C LYS A 79 16.05 4.81 10.13
N ASN A 80 16.88 3.85 9.74
CA ASN A 80 16.60 3.01 8.58
C ASN A 80 16.12 1.65 9.12
N ILE A 81 14.88 1.28 8.81
CA ILE A 81 14.25 0.05 9.27
C ILE A 81 13.75 -0.69 8.04
N GLU A 82 14.30 -1.88 7.78
CA GLU A 82 13.86 -2.76 6.69
C GLU A 82 13.83 -2.08 5.31
N GLY A 83 14.80 -1.20 5.02
CA GLY A 83 14.87 -0.44 3.75
C GLY A 83 14.01 0.81 3.71
N TYR A 84 13.22 1.09 4.75
CA TYR A 84 12.44 2.32 4.89
C TYR A 84 13.18 3.32 5.77
N THR A 85 13.33 4.55 5.28
CA THR A 85 13.84 5.67 6.07
C THR A 85 12.70 6.27 6.88
N VAL A 86 12.75 6.13 8.19
CA VAL A 86 11.81 6.71 9.14
C VAL A 86 12.44 7.95 9.77
N LYS A 87 11.82 9.11 9.55
CA LYS A 87 12.18 10.39 10.18
C LYS A 87 11.06 10.79 11.13
N SER A 88 11.38 11.04 12.39
CA SER A 88 10.44 11.58 13.36
C SER A 88 10.87 12.95 13.84
N GLU A 89 9.89 13.83 14.06
CA GLU A 89 10.07 15.18 14.57
C GLU A 89 9.01 15.46 15.62
N VAL A 90 9.44 15.99 16.77
CA VAL A 90 8.56 16.40 17.86
C VAL A 90 8.76 17.90 18.08
N ILE A 91 7.68 18.67 17.98
CA ILE A 91 7.68 20.13 18.13
C ILE A 91 6.72 20.48 19.25
N LYS A 92 7.17 21.24 20.25
CA LYS A 92 6.26 21.81 21.26
C LYS A 92 5.56 23.00 20.67
N GLU A 93 4.22 22.98 20.72
CA GLU A 93 3.45 24.15 20.34
C GLU A 93 3.61 25.23 21.41
N ARG A 94 3.96 26.46 20.99
CA ARG A 94 4.20 27.56 21.93
C ARG A 94 2.89 28.16 22.44
N ASP A 95 1.83 28.02 21.65
CA ASP A 95 0.54 28.67 21.88
C ASP A 95 -0.39 27.84 22.80
N TYR A 96 -0.03 26.58 23.09
CA TYR A 96 -0.86 25.67 23.88
C TYR A 96 -0.05 25.03 25.02
N PHE A 97 -0.55 25.14 26.26
CA PHE A 97 0.10 24.56 27.43
C PHE A 97 0.22 23.04 27.27
N ASN A 98 1.46 22.53 27.29
CA ASN A 98 1.78 21.11 27.22
C ASN A 98 1.26 20.36 25.96
N CYS A 99 1.09 21.05 24.82
CA CYS A 99 0.77 20.39 23.55
C CYS A 99 2.04 20.14 22.71
N TYR A 100 2.13 18.95 22.14
CA TYR A 100 3.27 18.50 21.33
C TYR A 100 2.76 17.97 20.00
N ARG A 101 3.27 18.51 18.90
CA ARG A 101 3.08 17.95 17.55
C ARG A 101 4.14 16.90 17.30
N VAL A 102 3.71 15.69 16.98
CA VAL A 102 4.55 14.57 16.58
C VAL A 102 4.32 14.33 15.08
N SER A 103 5.39 14.46 14.29
CA SER A 103 5.38 14.14 12.87
C SER A 103 6.27 12.94 12.60
N VAL A 104 5.74 11.91 11.95
CA VAL A 104 6.50 10.73 11.53
C VAL A 104 6.40 10.60 10.02
N CYS A 105 7.54 10.64 9.36
CA CYS A 105 7.70 10.50 7.93
C CYS A 105 8.40 9.17 7.61
N VAL A 106 7.74 8.29 6.87
CA VAL A 106 8.32 7.04 6.36
C VAL A 106 8.50 7.18 4.86
N SER A 107 9.73 7.02 4.37
CA SER A 107 10.07 7.10 2.95
C SER A 107 10.82 5.88 2.46
N CYS A 108 10.47 5.44 1.26
CA CYS A 108 11.21 4.50 0.41
C CYS A 108 11.61 5.23 -0.89
N GLU A 109 12.45 4.63 -1.74
CA GLU A 109 12.96 5.24 -2.98
C GLU A 109 11.86 5.89 -3.85
N ASP A 110 10.70 5.24 -3.94
CA ASP A 110 9.60 5.68 -4.81
C ASP A 110 8.46 6.41 -4.09
N LYS A 111 8.39 6.37 -2.76
CA LYS A 111 7.21 6.83 -2.01
C LYS A 111 7.55 7.42 -0.65
N LYS A 112 6.79 8.45 -0.27
CA LYS A 112 6.86 9.11 1.03
C LYS A 112 5.47 9.18 1.67
N MET A 113 5.38 8.82 2.94
CA MET A 113 4.19 8.95 3.76
C MET A 113 4.52 9.78 5.01
N MET A 114 3.64 10.69 5.40
CA MET A 114 3.77 11.49 6.61
C MET A 114 2.50 11.38 7.44
N ILE A 115 2.65 11.18 8.74
CA ILE A 115 1.56 11.15 9.72
C ILE A 115 1.87 12.16 10.80
N ASP A 116 0.92 13.04 11.09
CA ASP A 116 0.99 14.01 12.18
C ASP A 116 -0.02 13.66 13.27
N SER A 117 0.35 13.80 14.53
CA SER A 117 -0.55 13.77 15.71
C SER A 117 -0.17 14.87 16.69
N TYR A 118 -1.13 15.18 17.55
CA TYR A 118 -1.01 16.14 18.61
C TYR A 118 -1.25 15.41 19.93
N VAL A 119 -0.27 15.47 20.82
CA VAL A 119 -0.32 14.87 22.15
C VAL A 119 -0.36 15.99 23.18
N VAL A 120 -1.33 15.94 24.07
CA VAL A 120 -1.39 16.81 25.24
C VAL A 120 -0.83 16.05 26.43
N ARG A 121 0.07 16.70 27.17
CA ARG A 121 0.61 16.17 28.42
C ARG A 121 -0.16 16.77 29.60
N THR A 122 -1.08 15.97 30.14
CA THR A 122 -1.81 16.25 31.39
C THR A 122 -0.96 16.00 32.62
#